data_AF-A0AAD5I485-F1
#
_entry.id   AF-A0AAD5I485-F1
#
_cell.length_a   1.000
_cell.length_b   1.000
_cell.length_c   1.000
_cell.angle_alpha   90.00
_cell.angle_beta   90.00
_cell.angle_gamma   90.00
#
_symmetry.space_group_name_H-M   'P 1'
#
loop_
_entity.id
_entity.type
_entity.pdbx_description
1 polymer ?
#
loop_
_entity_poly.entity_id
_entity_poly.type
_entity_poly.pdbx_seq_one_letter_code
_entity_poly.pdbx_strand_id
1 'polypeptide(L)'
;MRLDILPTEVQCSFIRLLDPIGLISLSQTSKHFRLLINPTKEHLAERLLQLETLEEYGGFTPSDKYYSDYLLLNYCQRDRKDILWACTSCPRLLPRRCFSNMSILGLPYQKPARHDPLPDKATSWEPVVKGEKVREDWRNPQVESHKENPLPGSGFYSLWARRRATNRQNRRCLECQYDRGELRPPRNGLYGNEKVPVQVNRTALFYTELDRYFPGVSDYLGCEIPPAVENVLFGGDSPAAIKPFTWEMHMVRCPKCTRWKELRDFRLQVRQLHGARYREEEYERYDEGENGYFEDVDTLLKDACCNACFAKAHGRVELGRALGSWFRELVDGRLQATSFRLRAEVRRFHLDMPLYSEIMKLMQSMTELEEKLSCFDLCHDSVLNEEDIAQLKAYRAHAIHMWEQRAEDGHWPMFMRPPPDQVAWGWVHNFCEDVLRDLKTLKETFGENPEAFAAWALDRDEATWDCEVEGALTRELGPDVFSKASKYMD
;
A
#
# COMPACT_ATOMS: atom_id res chain seq x y z
N MET A 1 -6.26 52.82 9.55
CA MET A 1 -6.82 53.61 8.43
C MET A 1 -7.79 52.73 7.67
N ARG A 2 -8.97 53.24 7.32
CA ARG A 2 -10.03 52.46 6.66
C ARG A 2 -9.78 52.42 5.15
N LEU A 3 -9.49 51.22 4.61
CA LEU A 3 -9.17 51.01 3.19
C LEU A 3 -10.31 51.41 2.25
N ASP A 4 -11.56 51.32 2.73
CA ASP A 4 -12.79 51.67 1.99
C ASP A 4 -12.93 53.17 1.70
N ILE A 5 -12.18 54.03 2.39
CA ILE A 5 -12.23 55.50 2.23
C ILE A 5 -11.22 55.98 1.16
N LEU A 6 -10.26 55.13 0.77
CA LEU A 6 -9.26 55.48 -0.23
C LEU A 6 -9.86 55.50 -1.65
N PRO A 7 -9.32 56.30 -2.60
CA PRO A 7 -9.68 56.21 -4.00
C PRO A 7 -9.50 54.79 -4.56
N THR A 8 -10.36 54.36 -5.47
CA THR A 8 -10.35 53.01 -6.04
C THR A 8 -8.99 52.64 -6.63
N GLU A 9 -8.28 53.59 -7.24
CA GLU A 9 -6.95 53.39 -7.82
C GLU A 9 -5.94 53.00 -6.74
N VAL A 10 -5.99 53.68 -5.59
CA VAL A 10 -5.14 53.38 -4.43
C VAL A 10 -5.53 52.04 -3.81
N GLN A 11 -6.83 51.74 -3.71
CA GLN A 11 -7.32 50.43 -3.26
C GLN A 11 -6.78 49.31 -4.16
N CYS A 12 -6.88 49.46 -5.49
CA CYS A 12 -6.35 48.50 -6.47
C CYS A 12 -4.83 48.33 -6.35
N SER A 13 -4.07 49.41 -6.12
CA SER A 13 -2.63 49.33 -5.86
C SER A 13 -2.30 48.50 -4.62
N PHE A 14 -3.07 48.65 -3.52
CA PHE A 14 -2.91 47.80 -2.34
C PHE A 14 -3.32 46.35 -2.59
N ILE A 15 -4.42 46.12 -3.30
CA ILE A 15 -4.94 44.79 -3.60
C ILE A 15 -3.93 43.96 -4.42
N ARG A 16 -3.23 44.59 -5.37
CA ARG A 16 -2.15 43.95 -6.16
C ARG A 16 -0.98 43.44 -5.32
N LEU A 17 -0.80 43.95 -4.11
CA LEU A 17 0.27 43.52 -3.20
C LEU A 17 -0.17 42.40 -2.26
N LEU A 18 -1.45 42.00 -2.30
CA LEU A 18 -1.95 40.90 -1.49
C LEU A 18 -1.51 39.56 -2.06
N ASP A 19 -1.22 38.62 -1.16
CA ASP A 19 -1.11 37.23 -1.53
C ASP A 19 -2.51 36.64 -1.82
N PRO A 20 -2.60 35.48 -2.49
CA PRO A 20 -3.89 34.84 -2.76
C PRO A 20 -4.79 34.62 -1.52
N ILE A 21 -4.23 34.36 -0.35
CA ILE A 21 -5.00 34.24 0.90
C ILE A 21 -5.62 35.59 1.29
N GLY A 22 -4.82 36.66 1.29
CA GLY A 22 -5.23 38.02 1.61
C GLY A 22 -6.26 38.55 0.62
N LEU A 23 -6.10 38.29 -0.69
CA LEU A 23 -7.04 38.70 -1.72
C LEU A 23 -8.45 38.16 -1.46
N ILE A 24 -8.57 36.84 -1.28
CA ILE A 24 -9.88 36.22 -1.05
C ILE A 24 -10.44 36.65 0.30
N SER A 25 -9.61 36.74 1.35
CA SER A 25 -10.05 37.19 2.67
C SER A 25 -10.63 38.61 2.59
N LEU A 26 -9.94 39.54 1.92
CA LEU A 26 -10.41 40.91 1.70
C LEU A 26 -11.74 40.94 0.93
N SER A 27 -11.88 40.12 -0.13
CA SER A 27 -13.12 40.01 -0.89
C SER A 27 -14.33 39.53 -0.07
N GLN A 28 -14.07 38.83 1.04
CA GLN A 28 -15.11 38.33 1.94
C GLN A 28 -15.52 39.34 3.01
N THR A 29 -14.65 40.31 3.34
CA THR A 29 -14.91 41.30 4.41
C THR A 29 -16.06 42.27 4.12
N SER A 30 -16.30 42.63 2.86
CA SER A 30 -17.37 43.58 2.50
C SER A 30 -17.92 43.36 1.08
N LYS A 31 -19.14 43.83 0.83
CA LYS A 31 -19.74 43.82 -0.52
C LYS A 31 -18.94 44.67 -1.51
N HIS A 32 -18.37 45.79 -1.05
CA HIS A 32 -17.54 46.68 -1.86
C HIS A 32 -16.30 45.95 -2.40
N PHE A 33 -15.50 45.35 -1.51
CA PHE A 33 -14.30 44.62 -1.93
C PHE A 33 -14.63 43.35 -2.72
N ARG A 34 -15.75 42.69 -2.44
CA ARG A 34 -16.21 41.56 -3.27
C ARG A 34 -16.45 41.96 -4.72
N LEU A 35 -17.11 43.10 -4.93
CA LEU A 35 -17.40 43.63 -6.27
C LEU A 35 -16.14 44.15 -6.96
N LEU A 36 -15.26 44.82 -6.20
CA LEU A 36 -14.01 45.36 -6.73
C LEU A 36 -13.05 44.25 -7.16
N ILE A 37 -12.89 43.22 -6.31
CA ILE A 37 -11.99 42.10 -6.57
C ILE A 37 -12.61 41.11 -7.56
N ASN A 38 -13.88 40.76 -7.41
CA ASN A 38 -14.56 39.79 -8.28
C ASN A 38 -13.72 38.50 -8.51
N PRO A 39 -13.43 37.72 -7.46
CA PRO A 39 -12.47 36.62 -7.55
C PRO A 39 -12.94 35.53 -8.53
N THR A 40 -12.06 35.08 -9.41
CA THR A 40 -12.30 34.00 -10.38
C THR A 40 -11.94 32.64 -9.79
N LYS A 41 -12.18 31.57 -10.55
CA LYS A 41 -11.80 30.21 -10.16
C LYS A 41 -10.28 30.07 -10.00
N GLU A 42 -9.52 30.76 -10.84
CA GLU A 42 -8.06 30.80 -10.83
C GLU A 42 -7.56 31.39 -9.50
N HIS A 43 -8.11 32.53 -9.06
CA HIS A 43 -7.74 33.15 -7.78
C HIS A 43 -8.06 32.23 -6.58
N LEU A 44 -9.19 31.50 -6.64
CA LEU A 44 -9.52 30.51 -5.61
C LEU A 44 -8.55 29.32 -5.62
N ALA A 45 -8.11 28.87 -6.79
CA ALA A 45 -7.11 27.81 -6.90
C ALA A 45 -5.75 28.28 -6.37
N GLU A 46 -5.31 29.49 -6.68
CA GLU A 46 -4.08 30.10 -6.14
C GLU A 46 -4.10 30.11 -4.62
N ARG A 47 -5.19 30.58 -4.01
CA ARG A 47 -5.36 30.56 -2.56
C ARG A 47 -5.28 29.15 -2.00
N LEU A 48 -5.99 28.20 -2.61
CA LEU A 48 -6.04 26.83 -2.13
C LEU A 48 -4.66 26.15 -2.16
N LEU A 49 -3.90 26.41 -3.22
CA LEU A 49 -2.52 25.99 -3.36
C LEU A 49 -1.62 26.69 -2.32
N GLN A 50 -1.86 27.94 -1.97
CA GLN A 50 -1.07 28.56 -0.88
C GLN A 50 -1.41 27.92 0.48
N LEU A 51 -2.69 27.71 0.77
CA LEU A 51 -3.14 27.10 2.03
C LEU A 51 -2.56 25.71 2.26
N GLU A 52 -2.50 24.84 1.25
CA GLU A 52 -1.98 23.48 1.44
C GLU A 52 -0.50 23.41 1.86
N THR A 53 0.24 24.52 1.72
CA THR A 53 1.65 24.62 2.11
C THR A 53 1.84 25.10 3.55
N LEU A 54 0.79 25.63 4.19
CA LEU A 54 0.83 26.02 5.60
C LEU A 54 0.88 24.77 6.47
N GLU A 55 1.65 24.82 7.57
CA GLU A 55 1.85 23.67 8.46
C GLU A 55 0.52 23.16 9.05
N GLU A 56 -0.44 24.06 9.33
CA GLU A 56 -1.77 23.75 9.85
C GLU A 56 -2.64 22.88 8.90
N TYR A 57 -2.40 22.94 7.59
CA TYR A 57 -3.21 22.21 6.59
C TYR A 57 -2.44 21.06 5.94
N GLY A 58 -1.14 20.93 6.17
CA GLY A 58 -0.37 19.79 5.70
C GLY A 58 1.09 20.07 5.40
N GLY A 59 1.51 21.33 5.37
CA GLY A 59 2.92 21.73 5.25
C GLY A 59 3.60 21.34 3.95
N PHE A 60 4.90 21.60 3.90
CA PHE A 60 5.80 21.23 2.79
C PHE A 60 6.02 19.71 2.68
N THR A 61 6.46 19.25 1.50
CA THR A 61 6.84 17.84 1.32
C THR A 61 8.09 17.51 2.15
N PRO A 62 8.13 16.40 2.92
CA PRO A 62 9.23 16.10 3.85
C PRO A 62 10.61 15.71 3.25
N SER A 63 10.75 15.49 1.93
CA SER A 63 11.95 14.87 1.36
C SER A 63 12.42 15.56 0.06
N ASP A 64 13.73 15.82 -0.01
CA ASP A 64 14.48 16.22 -1.22
C ASP A 64 15.07 15.01 -1.98
N LYS A 65 14.88 13.77 -1.50
CA LYS A 65 15.52 12.57 -2.06
C LYS A 65 14.60 11.80 -3.04
N TYR A 66 14.75 12.17 -4.31
CA TYR A 66 14.09 11.67 -5.54
C TYR A 66 13.87 10.16 -5.73
N TYR A 67 14.43 9.27 -4.90
CA TYR A 67 14.39 7.81 -5.14
C TYR A 67 13.78 6.99 -4.00
N SER A 68 13.48 7.57 -2.84
CA SER A 68 12.93 6.85 -1.67
C SER A 68 11.55 7.36 -1.24
N ASP A 69 10.93 8.23 -2.03
CA ASP A 69 9.73 8.97 -1.63
C ASP A 69 8.49 8.06 -1.44
N TYR A 70 8.41 6.92 -2.14
CA TYR A 70 7.31 5.96 -1.98
C TYR A 70 7.23 5.34 -0.57
N LEU A 71 8.38 5.12 0.07
CA LEU A 71 8.46 4.57 1.43
C LEU A 71 8.47 5.68 2.48
N LEU A 72 9.17 6.79 2.21
CA LEU A 72 9.31 7.92 3.14
C LEU A 72 8.00 8.68 3.37
N LEU A 73 7.13 8.84 2.36
CA LEU A 73 5.85 9.50 2.59
C LEU A 73 4.93 8.71 3.52
N ASN A 74 5.00 7.38 3.51
CA ASN A 74 4.25 6.56 4.47
C ASN A 74 4.87 6.61 5.87
N TYR A 75 6.20 6.68 5.96
CA TYR A 75 6.91 6.78 7.24
C TYR A 75 6.70 8.14 7.92
N CYS A 76 6.78 9.24 7.16
CA CYS A 76 6.58 10.61 7.65
C CYS A 76 5.10 10.96 7.88
N GLN A 77 4.15 10.18 7.34
CA GLN A 77 2.71 10.33 7.61
C GLN A 77 2.27 9.73 8.95
N ARG A 78 3.08 8.82 9.54
CA ARG A 78 2.83 8.24 10.87
C ARG A 78 2.64 9.32 11.94
N ASP A 79 3.31 10.46 11.78
CA ASP A 79 3.27 11.59 12.73
C ASP A 79 2.32 12.73 12.29
N ARG A 80 1.75 12.70 11.07
CA ARG A 80 0.91 13.78 10.53
C ARG A 80 -0.33 13.25 9.80
N LYS A 81 -1.37 12.95 10.58
CA LYS A 81 -2.71 12.54 10.10
C LYS A 81 -3.44 13.62 9.28
N ASP A 82 -2.92 14.86 9.28
CA ASP A 82 -3.61 16.06 8.76
C ASP A 82 -3.04 16.61 7.45
N ILE A 83 -2.26 15.83 6.68
CA ILE A 83 -1.73 16.33 5.40
C ILE A 83 -2.86 16.41 4.36
N LEU A 84 -3.38 17.61 4.15
CA LEU A 84 -4.36 17.92 3.12
C LEU A 84 -3.68 18.35 1.81
N TRP A 85 -4.37 18.09 0.72
CA TRP A 85 -3.96 18.37 -0.64
C TRP A 85 -5.07 19.13 -1.36
N ALA A 86 -4.68 20.18 -2.08
CA ALA A 86 -5.62 21.01 -2.83
C ALA A 86 -6.11 20.30 -4.10
N CYS A 87 -7.42 20.18 -4.26
CA CYS A 87 -8.03 19.91 -5.55
C CYS A 87 -8.55 21.22 -6.15
N THR A 88 -7.97 21.65 -7.26
CA THR A 88 -8.32 22.92 -7.93
C THR A 88 -9.62 22.83 -8.76
N SER A 89 -10.15 21.62 -8.94
CA SER A 89 -11.40 21.40 -9.66
C SER A 89 -12.64 21.68 -8.82
N CYS A 90 -12.67 21.13 -7.59
CA CYS A 90 -13.76 21.28 -6.62
C CYS A 90 -13.45 22.31 -5.51
N PRO A 91 -12.52 23.24 -5.76
CA PRO A 91 -11.73 24.02 -4.78
C PRO A 91 -11.79 23.56 -3.30
N ARG A 92 -11.30 22.36 -2.99
CA ARG A 92 -11.27 21.81 -1.61
C ARG A 92 -9.87 21.32 -1.23
N LEU A 93 -9.52 21.52 0.03
CA LEU A 93 -8.43 20.80 0.69
C LEU A 93 -8.99 19.43 1.10
N LEU A 94 -8.36 18.37 0.63
CA LEU A 94 -8.84 17.00 0.82
C LEU A 94 -7.70 16.10 1.32
N PRO A 95 -8.00 15.07 2.11
CA PRO A 95 -6.99 14.15 2.60
C PRO A 95 -6.38 13.32 1.46
N ARG A 96 -5.20 12.74 1.73
CA ARG A 96 -4.42 11.91 0.80
C ARG A 96 -5.22 10.81 0.08
N ARG A 97 -6.19 10.19 0.78
CA ARG A 97 -7.04 9.11 0.23
C ARG A 97 -7.94 9.57 -0.93
N CYS A 98 -8.19 10.87 -1.08
CA CYS A 98 -9.01 11.42 -2.15
C CYS A 98 -8.26 11.57 -3.47
N PHE A 99 -6.98 11.18 -3.57
CA PHE A 99 -6.14 11.37 -4.75
C PHE A 99 -5.37 10.09 -5.08
N SER A 100 -5.11 9.84 -6.37
CA SER A 100 -4.22 8.75 -6.79
C SER A 100 -2.76 9.05 -6.45
N ASN A 101 -1.93 8.00 -6.37
CA ASN A 101 -0.47 8.11 -6.21
C ASN A 101 0.12 9.09 -7.23
N MET A 102 -0.24 8.94 -8.51
CA MET A 102 0.25 9.81 -9.59
C MET A 102 -0.12 11.28 -9.41
N SER A 103 -1.29 11.58 -8.83
CA SER A 103 -1.78 12.94 -8.64
C SER A 103 -1.08 13.67 -7.49
N ILE A 104 -0.35 12.97 -6.62
CA ILE A 104 0.32 13.55 -5.45
C ILE A 104 1.83 13.35 -5.49
N LEU A 105 2.27 12.13 -5.82
CA LEU A 105 3.68 11.74 -5.85
C LEU A 105 4.34 12.05 -7.20
N GLY A 106 3.54 12.21 -8.26
CA GLY A 106 4.08 12.65 -9.54
C GLY A 106 4.76 14.00 -9.37
N LEU A 107 6.06 14.09 -9.68
CA LEU A 107 6.88 15.29 -9.60
C LEU A 107 6.12 16.60 -9.97
N PRO A 108 5.37 16.69 -11.09
CA PRO A 108 4.64 17.92 -11.43
C PRO A 108 3.53 18.35 -10.44
N TYR A 109 3.05 17.47 -9.56
CA TYR A 109 1.90 17.70 -8.68
C TYR A 109 2.26 17.73 -7.17
N GLN A 110 3.53 17.49 -6.85
CA GLN A 110 4.02 17.52 -5.47
C GLN A 110 3.93 18.93 -4.87
N LYS A 111 3.80 19.00 -3.54
CA LYS A 111 3.95 20.28 -2.85
C LYS A 111 5.42 20.74 -2.94
N PRO A 112 5.67 22.06 -2.88
CA PRO A 112 7.03 22.58 -2.77
C PRO A 112 7.78 21.95 -1.58
N ALA A 113 9.10 21.81 -1.71
CA ALA A 113 10.00 21.47 -0.60
C ALA A 113 10.24 22.70 0.30
N ARG A 114 10.70 22.51 1.54
CA ARG A 114 10.95 23.61 2.50
C ARG A 114 11.94 24.67 1.98
N HIS A 115 12.88 24.25 1.14
CA HIS A 115 13.90 25.11 0.56
C HIS A 115 13.56 25.59 -0.85
N ASP A 116 12.44 25.12 -1.41
CA ASP A 116 11.97 25.68 -2.68
C ASP A 116 11.60 27.14 -2.46
N PRO A 117 12.00 28.06 -3.35
CA PRO A 117 11.47 29.40 -3.32
C PRO A 117 9.96 29.26 -3.53
N LEU A 118 9.19 29.43 -2.44
CA LEU A 118 7.77 29.65 -2.57
C LEU A 118 7.65 30.84 -3.51
N PRO A 119 6.83 30.75 -4.58
CA PRO A 119 6.52 31.95 -5.30
C PRO A 119 5.87 32.89 -4.28
N ASP A 120 6.60 33.94 -3.85
CA ASP A 120 6.07 35.17 -3.24
C ASP A 120 5.20 35.92 -4.25
N LYS A 121 4.40 35.16 -5.02
CA LYS A 121 3.60 35.71 -6.07
C LYS A 121 2.40 36.35 -5.39
N ALA A 122 2.42 37.68 -5.41
CA ALA A 122 1.21 38.46 -5.60
C ALA A 122 0.25 37.67 -6.49
N THR A 123 -1.00 37.57 -6.06
CA THR A 123 -2.07 36.92 -6.83
C THR A 123 -2.05 37.39 -8.29
N SER A 124 -2.49 36.54 -9.23
CA SER A 124 -2.62 36.95 -10.64
C SER A 124 -3.73 37.98 -10.89
N TRP A 125 -4.39 38.46 -9.84
CA TRP A 125 -5.46 39.43 -9.92
C TRP A 125 -5.02 40.75 -10.54
N GLU A 126 -5.77 41.19 -11.55
CA GLU A 126 -5.69 42.53 -12.12
C GLU A 126 -7.06 43.22 -12.05
N PRO A 127 -7.10 44.55 -11.84
CA PRO A 127 -8.36 45.29 -11.81
C PRO A 127 -9.04 45.21 -13.18
N VAL A 128 -10.34 44.92 -13.17
CA VAL A 128 -11.16 44.89 -14.40
C VAL A 128 -11.34 46.31 -14.90
N VAL A 129 -10.52 46.73 -15.87
CA VAL A 129 -10.71 48.00 -16.58
C VAL A 129 -11.93 47.84 -17.50
N LYS A 130 -13.04 48.51 -17.18
CA LYS A 130 -14.20 48.58 -18.08
C LYS A 130 -13.78 49.24 -19.39
N GLY A 131 -13.62 48.45 -20.46
CA GLY A 131 -13.47 48.98 -21.82
C GLY A 131 -12.35 48.37 -22.65
N GLU A 132 -11.42 47.61 -22.07
CA GLU A 132 -10.36 46.94 -22.83
C GLU A 132 -10.64 45.45 -22.97
N LYS A 133 -10.81 45.00 -24.22
CA LYS A 133 -10.73 43.57 -24.55
C LYS A 133 -9.31 43.11 -24.23
N VAL A 134 -9.15 42.41 -23.11
CA VAL A 134 -7.91 41.72 -22.78
C VAL A 134 -7.59 40.76 -23.92
N ARG A 135 -6.46 41.02 -24.58
CA ARG A 135 -5.91 40.20 -25.67
C ARG A 135 -5.55 38.84 -25.06
N GLU A 136 -6.15 37.76 -25.57
CA GLU A 136 -5.77 36.39 -25.23
C GLU A 136 -4.37 36.06 -25.77
N ASP A 137 -3.33 36.53 -25.09
CA ASP A 137 -1.95 36.07 -25.31
C ASP A 137 -1.54 35.13 -24.15
N TRP A 138 -2.29 34.04 -24.01
CA TRP A 138 -1.81 32.83 -23.32
C TRP A 138 -1.75 31.68 -24.33
N ARG A 139 -0.83 31.79 -25.29
CA ARG A 139 -0.39 30.66 -26.10
C ARG A 139 1.12 30.55 -26.04
N ASN A 140 1.58 29.46 -25.42
CA ASN A 140 2.94 28.91 -25.40
C ASN A 140 4.06 29.84 -24.87
N PRO A 141 4.74 29.48 -23.76
CA PRO A 141 6.16 29.77 -23.67
C PRO A 141 6.87 28.86 -24.66
N GLN A 142 6.92 29.26 -25.94
CA GLN A 142 8.00 28.80 -26.79
C GLN A 142 9.28 29.37 -26.19
N VAL A 143 10.13 28.44 -25.79
CA VAL A 143 11.57 28.54 -25.53
C VAL A 143 12.19 29.78 -26.19
N GLU A 144 12.32 30.87 -25.44
CA GLU A 144 13.36 31.87 -25.74
C GLU A 144 14.66 31.35 -25.14
N SER A 145 15.50 30.84 -26.04
CA SER A 145 16.86 30.40 -25.80
C SER A 145 17.77 31.59 -25.52
N HIS A 146 17.62 32.21 -24.35
CA HIS A 146 18.65 33.10 -23.84
C HIS A 146 19.83 32.26 -23.34
N LYS A 147 20.88 32.29 -24.17
CA LYS A 147 22.24 31.79 -23.91
C LYS A 147 22.83 32.51 -22.70
N GLU A 148 22.62 31.98 -21.51
CA GLU A 148 23.55 32.15 -20.40
C GLU A 148 23.79 30.76 -19.82
N ASN A 149 24.99 30.22 -20.03
CA ASN A 149 25.39 28.92 -19.52
C ASN A 149 25.38 28.96 -17.98
N PRO A 150 24.42 28.31 -17.29
CA PRO A 150 24.50 28.18 -15.85
C PRO A 150 25.57 27.13 -15.54
N LEU A 151 26.35 27.39 -14.49
CA LEU A 151 27.27 26.42 -13.91
C LEU A 151 26.58 25.04 -13.74
N PRO A 152 27.28 23.92 -14.01
CA PRO A 152 26.68 22.59 -13.94
C PRO A 152 26.25 22.29 -12.50
N GLY A 153 24.94 22.30 -12.26
CA GLY A 153 24.33 21.93 -10.97
C GLY A 153 23.12 22.78 -10.54
N SER A 154 23.01 24.05 -10.93
CA SER A 154 21.95 24.95 -10.42
C SER A 154 20.72 25.09 -11.33
N GLY A 155 20.91 24.95 -12.65
CA GLY A 155 19.83 25.14 -13.64
C GLY A 155 18.74 24.06 -13.60
N PHE A 156 19.11 22.80 -13.31
CA PHE A 156 18.15 21.70 -13.21
C PHE A 156 17.14 21.95 -12.09
N TYR A 157 17.57 22.24 -10.87
CA TYR A 157 16.70 22.46 -9.70
C TYR A 157 15.66 23.58 -9.95
N SER A 158 16.07 24.71 -10.55
CA SER A 158 15.18 25.84 -10.84
C SER A 158 14.06 25.51 -11.85
N LEU A 159 14.36 24.68 -12.86
CA LEU A 159 13.41 24.27 -13.90
C LEU A 159 12.40 23.26 -13.35
N TRP A 160 12.84 22.36 -12.47
CA TRP A 160 11.98 21.39 -11.80
C TRP A 160 11.10 22.05 -10.74
N ALA A 161 11.63 22.95 -9.91
CA ALA A 161 10.85 23.73 -8.95
C ALA A 161 9.75 24.56 -9.65
N ARG A 162 10.04 25.19 -10.80
CA ARG A 162 9.01 25.83 -11.63
C ARG A 162 7.96 24.84 -12.14
N ARG A 163 8.36 23.66 -12.63
CA ARG A 163 7.42 22.63 -13.13
C ARG A 163 6.53 22.04 -12.01
N ARG A 164 7.07 21.86 -10.79
CA ARG A 164 6.29 21.50 -9.58
C ARG A 164 5.22 22.54 -9.28
N ALA A 165 5.60 23.82 -9.34
CA ALA A 165 4.71 24.94 -9.04
C ALA A 165 3.61 25.18 -10.08
N THR A 166 3.84 24.91 -11.37
CA THR A 166 2.85 25.17 -12.42
C THR A 166 1.85 24.04 -12.63
N ASN A 167 2.24 22.77 -12.44
CA ASN A 167 1.35 21.65 -12.76
C ASN A 167 0.44 21.22 -11.59
N ARG A 168 0.78 21.57 -10.35
CA ARG A 168 -0.12 21.43 -9.18
C ARG A 168 -1.49 22.08 -9.38
N GLN A 169 -1.59 23.13 -10.21
CA GLN A 169 -2.86 23.78 -10.54
C GLN A 169 -3.81 22.87 -11.32
N ASN A 170 -3.29 21.79 -11.91
CA ASN A 170 -4.05 20.79 -12.63
C ASN A 170 -4.39 19.56 -11.77
N ARG A 171 -4.01 19.54 -10.48
CA ARG A 171 -4.26 18.39 -9.61
C ARG A 171 -5.75 18.23 -9.30
N ARG A 172 -6.24 17.01 -9.49
CA ARG A 172 -7.66 16.64 -9.29
C ARG A 172 -7.77 15.49 -8.30
N CYS A 173 -8.81 15.53 -7.48
CA CYS A 173 -9.19 14.39 -6.65
C CYS A 173 -9.86 13.31 -7.50
N LEU A 174 -9.95 12.10 -6.97
CA LEU A 174 -10.54 10.93 -7.62
C LEU A 174 -11.97 11.19 -8.09
N GLU A 175 -12.80 11.88 -7.29
CA GLU A 175 -14.17 12.22 -7.70
C GLU A 175 -14.19 13.18 -8.90
N CYS A 176 -13.37 14.22 -8.89
CA CYS A 176 -13.27 15.13 -10.02
C CYS A 176 -12.70 14.46 -11.28
N GLN A 177 -11.80 13.49 -11.13
CA GLN A 177 -11.29 12.70 -12.26
C GLN A 177 -12.40 11.79 -12.81
N TYR A 178 -13.20 11.18 -11.93
CA TYR A 178 -14.34 10.35 -12.31
C TYR A 178 -15.40 11.12 -13.09
N ASP A 179 -15.86 12.26 -12.55
CA ASP A 179 -16.90 13.10 -13.18
C ASP A 179 -16.49 13.59 -14.57
N ARG A 180 -15.18 13.69 -14.83
CA ARG A 180 -14.60 14.14 -16.10
C ARG A 180 -14.28 12.98 -17.04
N GLY A 181 -14.51 11.74 -16.63
CA GLY A 181 -14.15 10.55 -17.41
C GLY A 181 -12.64 10.41 -17.63
N GLU A 182 -11.82 10.92 -16.70
CA GLU A 182 -10.35 10.84 -16.74
C GLU A 182 -9.84 9.49 -16.19
N LEU A 183 -10.65 8.78 -15.40
CA LEU A 183 -10.32 7.49 -14.78
C LEU A 183 -10.57 6.28 -15.71
N ARG A 184 -10.30 6.43 -17.01
CA ARG A 184 -10.54 5.34 -17.97
C ARG A 184 -9.59 4.19 -17.67
N PRO A 185 -10.11 2.97 -17.45
CA PRO A 185 -9.24 1.82 -17.27
C PRO A 185 -8.45 1.60 -18.57
N PRO A 186 -7.11 1.42 -18.49
CA PRO A 186 -6.38 0.79 -19.59
C PRO A 186 -6.99 -0.59 -19.88
N ARG A 187 -6.74 -1.17 -21.06
CA ARG A 187 -7.23 -2.50 -21.45
C ARG A 187 -6.74 -3.68 -20.57
N ASN A 188 -6.14 -3.42 -19.41
CA ASN A 188 -5.49 -4.41 -18.55
C ASN A 188 -6.31 -4.83 -17.31
N GLY A 189 -7.56 -4.36 -17.15
CA GLY A 189 -8.53 -4.82 -16.14
C GLY A 189 -8.27 -4.40 -14.68
N LEU A 190 -7.01 -4.12 -14.33
CA LEU A 190 -6.55 -3.72 -13.00
C LEU A 190 -7.22 -2.46 -12.43
N TYR A 191 -7.72 -1.61 -13.32
CA TYR A 191 -8.33 -0.33 -12.98
C TYR A 191 -9.87 -0.39 -12.96
N GLY A 192 -10.42 -1.60 -12.93
CA GLY A 192 -11.85 -1.87 -12.95
C GLY A 192 -12.50 -1.46 -14.27
N ASN A 193 -13.76 -1.03 -14.19
CA ASN A 193 -14.53 -0.56 -15.34
C ASN A 193 -15.08 0.86 -15.10
N GLU A 194 -15.80 1.40 -16.09
CA GLU A 194 -16.35 2.76 -16.01
C GLU A 194 -17.34 2.95 -14.84
N LYS A 195 -18.03 1.89 -14.42
CA LYS A 195 -19.00 1.93 -13.32
C LYS A 195 -18.34 1.77 -11.95
N VAL A 196 -17.31 0.94 -11.88
CA VAL A 196 -16.57 0.57 -10.67
C VAL A 196 -15.09 0.81 -10.94
N PRO A 197 -14.65 2.09 -11.00
CA PRO A 197 -13.26 2.42 -11.22
C PRO A 197 -12.42 2.03 -10.01
N VAL A 198 -11.26 1.42 -10.28
CA VAL A 198 -10.25 1.04 -9.29
C VAL A 198 -9.00 1.88 -9.55
N GLN A 199 -8.47 2.53 -8.52
CA GLN A 199 -7.33 3.45 -8.64
C GLN A 199 -6.27 3.18 -7.58
N VAL A 200 -5.02 3.04 -8.02
CA VAL A 200 -3.87 2.96 -7.11
C VAL A 200 -3.80 4.24 -6.28
N ASN A 201 -3.85 4.08 -4.96
CA ASN A 201 -3.95 5.18 -4.02
C ASN A 201 -2.65 5.43 -3.28
N ARG A 202 -2.22 4.51 -2.42
CA ARG A 202 -1.04 4.63 -1.54
C ARG A 202 -0.33 3.30 -1.43
N THR A 203 0.91 3.30 -0.96
CA THR A 203 1.59 2.06 -0.55
C THR A 203 1.44 1.92 0.96
N ALA A 204 1.33 0.70 1.47
CA ALA A 204 1.34 0.44 2.91
C ALA A 204 2.19 -0.80 3.21
N LEU A 205 2.67 -0.89 4.44
CA LEU A 205 3.44 -2.04 4.92
C LEU A 205 2.50 -3.00 5.63
N PHE A 206 2.64 -4.29 5.33
CA PHE A 206 1.89 -5.36 5.97
C PHE A 206 2.82 -6.49 6.38
N TYR A 207 2.43 -7.23 7.40
CA TYR A 207 3.14 -8.43 7.84
C TYR A 207 2.51 -9.71 7.29
N THR A 208 1.20 -9.69 7.04
CA THR A 208 0.45 -10.81 6.46
C THR A 208 -0.58 -10.31 5.43
N GLU A 209 -0.99 -11.15 4.48
CA GLU A 209 -2.15 -10.82 3.61
C GLU A 209 -3.46 -10.71 4.40
N LEU A 210 -3.58 -11.43 5.53
CA LEU A 210 -4.71 -11.29 6.45
C LEU A 210 -4.76 -9.89 7.05
N ASP A 211 -3.66 -9.32 7.51
CA ASP A 211 -3.62 -7.94 8.05
C ASP A 211 -3.96 -6.90 6.97
N ARG A 212 -3.66 -7.22 5.71
CA ARG A 212 -3.97 -6.35 4.58
C ARG A 212 -5.47 -6.26 4.32
N TYR A 213 -6.13 -7.41 4.22
CA TYR A 213 -7.56 -7.47 3.87
C TYR A 213 -8.46 -7.34 5.10
N PHE A 214 -8.02 -7.85 6.24
CA PHE A 214 -8.70 -7.88 7.53
C PHE A 214 -7.91 -7.19 8.66
N PRO A 215 -7.45 -5.94 8.48
CA PRO A 215 -6.73 -5.19 9.53
C PRO A 215 -7.54 -5.10 10.84
N GLY A 216 -6.90 -5.47 11.95
CA GLY A 216 -7.50 -5.41 13.29
C GLY A 216 -8.64 -6.40 13.53
N VAL A 217 -8.84 -7.39 12.64
CA VAL A 217 -9.89 -8.39 12.83
C VAL A 217 -9.63 -9.26 14.07
N SER A 218 -8.36 -9.40 14.48
CA SER A 218 -7.95 -10.08 15.71
C SER A 218 -8.74 -9.61 16.94
N ASP A 219 -9.03 -8.31 17.03
CA ASP A 219 -9.69 -7.73 18.20
C ASP A 219 -11.17 -8.13 18.28
N TYR A 220 -11.79 -8.36 17.11
CA TYR A 220 -13.17 -8.83 16.99
C TYR A 220 -13.28 -10.33 17.15
N LEU A 221 -12.26 -11.07 16.72
CA LEU A 221 -12.19 -12.52 16.87
C LEU A 221 -11.68 -12.93 18.26
N GLY A 222 -11.02 -12.05 19.01
CA GLY A 222 -10.41 -12.38 20.29
C GLY A 222 -9.23 -13.36 20.14
N CYS A 223 -8.56 -13.36 18.98
CA CYS A 223 -7.45 -14.26 18.69
C CYS A 223 -6.30 -13.51 18.00
N GLU A 224 -5.06 -13.93 18.26
CA GLU A 224 -3.91 -13.38 17.56
C GLU A 224 -3.75 -14.04 16.18
N ILE A 225 -3.51 -13.23 15.14
CA ILE A 225 -3.16 -13.73 13.81
C ILE A 225 -1.69 -14.20 13.82
N PRO A 226 -1.40 -15.47 13.46
CA PRO A 226 -0.05 -16.00 13.43
C PRO A 226 0.85 -15.26 12.41
N PRO A 227 2.16 -15.12 12.71
CA PRO A 227 3.10 -14.44 11.82
C PRO A 227 3.24 -15.14 10.46
N ALA A 228 3.54 -14.37 9.41
CA ALA A 228 3.80 -14.89 8.06
C ALA A 228 5.19 -15.52 7.96
N VAL A 229 5.23 -16.85 7.85
CA VAL A 229 6.49 -17.59 7.69
C VAL A 229 7.22 -17.21 6.40
N GLU A 230 6.47 -16.83 5.38
CA GLU A 230 6.96 -16.41 4.07
C GLU A 230 7.77 -15.09 4.12
N ASN A 231 7.59 -14.29 5.17
CA ASN A 231 8.22 -13.00 5.36
C ASN A 231 9.35 -13.02 6.41
N VAL A 232 9.70 -14.21 6.90
CA VAL A 232 10.83 -14.40 7.81
C VAL A 232 12.12 -14.45 7.01
N LEU A 233 13.05 -13.54 7.33
CA LEU A 233 14.42 -13.67 6.86
C LEU A 233 15.22 -14.50 7.85
N PHE A 234 15.66 -15.66 7.39
CA PHE A 234 16.61 -16.50 8.09
C PHE A 234 18.02 -16.04 7.71
N GLY A 235 18.80 -15.55 8.67
CA GLY A 235 20.16 -15.10 8.42
C GLY A 235 21.03 -15.09 9.66
N GLY A 236 21.99 -16.01 9.72
CA GLY A 236 23.14 -16.02 10.64
C GLY A 236 22.82 -15.84 12.13
N ASP A 237 23.80 -15.34 12.89
CA ASP A 237 23.80 -15.18 14.36
C ASP A 237 22.75 -14.19 14.93
N SER A 238 21.72 -13.80 14.16
CA SER A 238 20.68 -12.85 14.59
C SER A 238 19.32 -13.55 14.69
N PRO A 239 18.49 -13.23 15.71
CA PRO A 239 17.13 -13.72 15.76
C PRO A 239 16.38 -13.33 14.50
N ALA A 240 15.58 -14.27 14.01
CA ALA A 240 14.83 -14.11 12.77
C ALA A 240 13.98 -12.84 12.80
N ALA A 241 14.18 -11.99 11.77
CA ALA A 241 13.42 -10.77 11.62
C ALA A 241 12.29 -10.99 10.62
N ILE A 242 11.05 -10.78 11.05
CA ILE A 242 9.90 -10.69 10.15
C ILE A 242 9.97 -9.32 9.47
N LYS A 243 10.26 -9.29 8.16
CA LYS A 243 10.21 -8.04 7.42
C LYS A 243 8.80 -7.79 6.91
N PRO A 244 8.24 -6.59 7.10
CA PRO A 244 6.99 -6.24 6.44
C PRO A 244 7.21 -6.19 4.92
N PHE A 245 6.19 -6.52 4.15
CA PHE A 245 6.17 -6.33 2.71
C PHE A 245 5.37 -5.07 2.34
N THR A 246 5.83 -4.40 1.29
CA THR A 246 5.15 -3.24 0.73
C THR A 246 4.04 -3.67 -0.21
N TRP A 247 2.87 -3.05 -0.08
CA TRP A 247 1.75 -3.31 -0.97
C TRP A 247 1.03 -2.05 -1.41
N GLU A 248 0.57 -2.03 -2.66
CA GLU A 248 -0.26 -0.95 -3.22
C GLU A 248 -1.73 -1.08 -2.81
N MET A 249 -2.19 -0.10 -2.05
CA MET A 249 -3.59 0.07 -1.69
C MET A 249 -4.36 0.74 -2.82
N HIS A 250 -5.55 0.22 -3.08
CA HIS A 250 -6.41 0.67 -4.17
C HIS A 250 -7.68 1.27 -3.59
N MET A 251 -8.15 2.35 -4.20
CA MET A 251 -9.46 2.96 -3.92
C MET A 251 -10.44 2.62 -5.03
N VAL A 252 -11.68 2.35 -4.64
CA VAL A 252 -12.77 1.96 -5.52
C VAL A 252 -13.97 2.83 -5.24
N ARG A 253 -14.60 3.34 -6.29
CA ARG A 253 -15.85 4.09 -6.16
C ARG A 253 -17.02 3.11 -6.11
N CYS A 254 -17.77 3.11 -5.01
CA CYS A 254 -18.93 2.24 -4.89
C CYS A 254 -20.06 2.72 -5.82
N PRO A 255 -20.61 1.86 -6.70
CA PRO A 255 -21.67 2.26 -7.63
C PRO A 255 -23.02 2.53 -6.94
N LYS A 256 -23.19 2.08 -5.68
CA LYS A 256 -24.44 2.23 -4.91
C LYS A 256 -24.48 3.50 -4.06
N CYS A 257 -23.44 3.76 -3.28
CA CYS A 257 -23.37 4.93 -2.39
C CYS A 257 -22.48 6.06 -2.92
N THR A 258 -21.87 5.89 -4.10
CA THR A 258 -21.00 6.85 -4.77
C THR A 258 -19.77 7.31 -3.98
N ARG A 259 -19.45 6.62 -2.88
CA ARG A 259 -18.27 6.92 -2.05
C ARG A 259 -17.06 6.13 -2.53
N TRP A 260 -15.90 6.77 -2.45
CA TRP A 260 -14.60 6.11 -2.59
C TRP A 260 -14.23 5.38 -1.31
N LYS A 261 -13.90 4.10 -1.43
CA LYS A 261 -13.51 3.23 -0.32
C LYS A 261 -12.32 2.37 -0.73
N GLU A 262 -11.62 1.75 0.22
CA GLU A 262 -10.49 0.90 -0.15
C GLU A 262 -11.01 -0.40 -0.79
N LEU A 263 -10.23 -1.01 -1.69
CA LEU A 263 -10.65 -2.23 -2.39
C LEU A 263 -11.05 -3.35 -1.42
N ARG A 264 -10.43 -3.44 -0.24
CA ARG A 264 -10.77 -4.42 0.81
C ARG A 264 -12.16 -4.21 1.43
N ASP A 265 -12.74 -3.03 1.30
CA ASP A 265 -14.14 -2.77 1.70
C ASP A 265 -15.13 -3.35 0.66
N PHE A 266 -14.58 -3.90 -0.42
CA PHE A 266 -15.26 -4.73 -1.39
C PHE A 266 -14.70 -6.13 -1.20
N ARG A 267 -15.56 -7.13 -1.36
CA ARG A 267 -15.19 -8.55 -1.24
C ARG A 267 -14.42 -8.99 -2.49
N LEU A 268 -13.33 -8.28 -2.81
CA LEU A 268 -12.56 -8.35 -4.05
C LEU A 268 -11.05 -8.33 -3.74
N GLN A 269 -10.31 -9.18 -4.42
CA GLN A 269 -8.86 -9.28 -4.33
C GLN A 269 -8.18 -8.65 -5.55
N VAL A 270 -6.97 -8.10 -5.35
CA VAL A 270 -6.17 -7.57 -6.48
C VAL A 270 -5.78 -8.71 -7.42
N ARG A 271 -5.56 -9.92 -6.90
CA ARG A 271 -5.27 -11.11 -7.71
C ARG A 271 -6.41 -11.46 -8.66
N GLN A 272 -7.67 -11.31 -8.25
CA GLN A 272 -8.84 -11.50 -9.12
C GLN A 272 -8.87 -10.47 -10.26
N LEU A 273 -8.54 -9.20 -9.96
CA LEU A 273 -8.39 -8.17 -10.98
C LEU A 273 -7.20 -8.42 -11.94
N HIS A 274 -6.11 -9.04 -11.45
CA HIS A 274 -5.00 -9.47 -12.29
C HIS A 274 -5.36 -10.68 -13.17
N GLY A 275 -6.09 -11.65 -12.64
CA GLY A 275 -6.53 -12.85 -13.38
C GLY A 275 -7.38 -12.48 -14.59
N ALA A 276 -8.26 -11.49 -14.43
CA ALA A 276 -9.11 -10.97 -15.51
C ALA A 276 -8.36 -10.25 -16.66
N ARG A 277 -7.03 -10.09 -16.57
CA ARG A 277 -6.17 -9.41 -17.57
C ARG A 277 -5.88 -10.25 -18.81
N TYR A 278 -5.77 -11.56 -18.67
CA TYR A 278 -5.23 -12.44 -19.71
C TYR A 278 -6.37 -13.04 -20.54
N ARG A 279 -6.95 -12.20 -21.41
CA ARG A 279 -7.73 -12.67 -22.55
C ARG A 279 -6.75 -12.86 -23.71
N GLU A 280 -6.73 -14.08 -24.26
CA GLU A 280 -6.12 -14.49 -25.54
C GLU A 280 -5.40 -13.37 -26.33
N GLU A 281 -4.08 -13.44 -26.40
CA GLU A 281 -3.31 -13.22 -27.63
C GLU A 281 -1.89 -13.72 -27.35
N GLU A 282 -1.60 -14.90 -27.93
CA GLU A 282 -0.30 -15.35 -28.44
C GLU A 282 0.93 -14.68 -27.80
N TYR A 283 1.51 -15.30 -26.76
CA TYR A 283 2.95 -15.46 -26.49
C TYR A 283 3.12 -15.81 -25.00
N GLU A 284 3.45 -17.08 -24.78
CA GLU A 284 4.07 -17.72 -23.62
C GLU A 284 4.08 -16.96 -22.29
N ARG A 285 3.28 -17.49 -21.35
CA ARG A 285 3.74 -17.65 -19.97
C ARG A 285 3.12 -18.92 -19.38
N TYR A 286 3.80 -20.05 -19.50
CA TYR A 286 3.57 -21.20 -18.63
C TYR A 286 4.31 -20.96 -17.31
N ASP A 287 3.64 -21.08 -16.17
CA ASP A 287 3.51 -22.41 -15.58
C ASP A 287 2.24 -22.48 -14.72
N GLU A 288 1.62 -23.65 -14.75
CA GLU A 288 0.25 -23.94 -14.34
C GLU A 288 0.10 -24.09 -12.82
N GLY A 289 -1.09 -23.77 -12.31
CA GLY A 289 -1.47 -23.92 -10.91
C GLY A 289 -2.98 -23.68 -10.74
N GLU A 290 -3.73 -24.72 -11.09
CA GLU A 290 -5.14 -25.05 -10.80
C GLU A 290 -6.20 -23.92 -10.72
N ASN A 291 -7.15 -23.99 -11.66
CA ASN A 291 -8.40 -23.22 -11.80
C ASN A 291 -8.31 -21.88 -12.53
N GLY A 292 -7.84 -21.93 -13.78
CA GLY A 292 -7.92 -20.85 -14.76
C GLY A 292 -9.35 -20.53 -15.22
N TYR A 293 -10.18 -20.00 -14.32
CA TYR A 293 -11.39 -19.27 -14.71
C TYR A 293 -11.05 -17.80 -14.89
N PHE A 294 -10.90 -17.38 -16.15
CA PHE A 294 -10.80 -15.97 -16.52
C PHE A 294 -12.19 -15.33 -16.42
N GLU A 295 -12.53 -14.77 -15.27
CA GLU A 295 -13.73 -13.95 -15.15
C GLU A 295 -13.51 -12.63 -15.90
N ASP A 296 -14.44 -12.27 -16.79
CA ASP A 296 -14.51 -10.93 -17.36
C ASP A 296 -14.60 -9.91 -16.21
N VAL A 297 -13.78 -8.86 -16.24
CA VAL A 297 -13.79 -7.77 -15.25
C VAL A 297 -15.20 -7.22 -15.06
N ASP A 298 -15.99 -7.13 -16.13
CA ASP A 298 -17.37 -6.66 -16.05
C ASP A 298 -18.28 -7.65 -15.32
N THR A 299 -18.00 -8.95 -15.41
CA THR A 299 -18.71 -9.99 -14.65
C THR A 299 -18.32 -9.95 -13.18
N LEU A 300 -17.02 -9.91 -12.89
CA LEU A 300 -16.48 -9.79 -11.52
C LEU A 300 -17.02 -8.55 -10.81
N LEU A 301 -17.10 -7.42 -11.51
CA LEU A 301 -17.52 -6.13 -10.95
C LEU A 301 -19.02 -5.85 -11.04
N LYS A 302 -19.81 -6.73 -11.67
CA LYS A 302 -21.24 -6.52 -11.93
C LYS A 302 -22.02 -6.16 -10.65
N ASP A 303 -21.74 -6.89 -9.58
CA ASP A 303 -22.41 -6.75 -8.28
C ASP A 303 -21.49 -6.15 -7.20
N ALA A 304 -20.34 -5.62 -7.61
CA ALA A 304 -19.36 -5.04 -6.70
C ALA A 304 -19.94 -3.81 -5.97
N CYS A 305 -19.99 -3.90 -4.65
CA CYS A 305 -20.37 -2.80 -3.77
C CYS A 305 -19.68 -2.92 -2.41
N CYS A 306 -19.54 -1.80 -1.70
CA CYS A 306 -18.89 -1.80 -0.41
C CYS A 306 -19.68 -2.58 0.66
N ASN A 307 -19.02 -2.97 1.74
CA ASN A 307 -19.60 -3.75 2.85
C ASN A 307 -20.90 -3.15 3.39
N ALA A 308 -20.97 -1.85 3.67
CA ALA A 308 -22.20 -1.19 4.12
C ALA A 308 -23.36 -1.29 3.10
N CYS A 309 -23.08 -1.11 1.81
CA CYS A 309 -24.10 -1.26 0.77
C CYS A 309 -24.56 -2.72 0.63
N PHE A 310 -23.64 -3.67 0.77
CA PHE A 310 -23.96 -5.09 0.74
C PHE A 310 -24.81 -5.50 1.94
N ALA A 311 -24.43 -5.11 3.16
CA ALA A 311 -25.21 -5.37 4.37
C ALA A 311 -26.60 -4.75 4.31
N LYS A 312 -26.74 -3.55 3.72
CA LYS A 312 -28.05 -2.93 3.49
C LYS A 312 -28.94 -3.74 2.53
N ALA A 313 -28.34 -4.39 1.53
CA ALA A 313 -29.08 -5.16 0.52
C ALA A 313 -29.37 -6.60 0.95
N HIS A 314 -28.43 -7.25 1.64
CA HIS A 314 -28.46 -8.70 1.92
C HIS A 314 -28.51 -9.04 3.42
N GLY A 315 -28.38 -8.05 4.30
CA GLY A 315 -28.33 -8.22 5.74
C GLY A 315 -26.91 -8.39 6.30
N ARG A 316 -26.76 -8.12 7.60
CA ARG A 316 -25.47 -8.20 8.32
C ARG A 316 -24.92 -9.63 8.35
N VAL A 317 -25.77 -10.62 8.62
CA VAL A 317 -25.36 -12.03 8.70
C VAL A 317 -24.74 -12.51 7.39
N GLU A 318 -25.32 -12.13 6.25
CA GLU A 318 -24.83 -12.53 4.94
C GLU A 318 -23.50 -11.86 4.59
N LEU A 319 -23.33 -10.58 4.97
CA LEU A 319 -22.03 -9.92 4.89
C LEU A 319 -20.98 -10.71 5.70
N GLY A 320 -21.34 -11.08 6.92
CA GLY A 320 -20.50 -11.88 7.81
C GLY A 320 -20.06 -13.21 7.22
N ARG A 321 -20.99 -13.95 6.60
CA ARG A 321 -20.68 -15.22 5.92
C ARG A 321 -19.74 -15.03 4.74
N ALA A 322 -19.99 -14.04 3.88
CA ALA A 322 -19.16 -13.77 2.72
C ALA A 322 -17.72 -13.39 3.14
N LEU A 323 -17.59 -12.54 4.16
CA LEU A 323 -16.29 -12.15 4.71
C LEU A 323 -15.58 -13.31 5.42
N GLY A 324 -16.31 -14.13 6.19
CA GLY A 324 -15.74 -15.31 6.84
C GLY A 324 -15.29 -16.37 5.84
N SER A 325 -16.01 -16.55 4.72
CA SER A 325 -15.57 -17.41 3.61
C SER A 325 -14.27 -16.91 3.01
N TRP A 326 -14.20 -15.61 2.68
CA TRP A 326 -12.99 -15.01 2.14
C TRP A 326 -11.81 -15.09 3.13
N PHE A 327 -12.05 -14.86 4.41
CA PHE A 327 -11.02 -15.02 5.45
C PHE A 327 -10.48 -16.46 5.49
N ARG A 328 -11.36 -17.47 5.44
CA ARG A 328 -10.95 -18.88 5.37
C ARG A 328 -10.11 -19.19 4.15
N GLU A 329 -10.46 -18.68 2.97
CA GLU A 329 -9.66 -18.86 1.76
C GLU A 329 -8.23 -18.31 1.92
N LEU A 330 -8.09 -17.14 2.57
CA LEU A 330 -6.77 -16.57 2.86
C LEU A 330 -6.01 -17.41 3.91
N VAL A 331 -6.68 -17.93 4.93
CA VAL A 331 -6.09 -18.85 5.91
C VAL A 331 -5.63 -20.15 5.23
N ASP A 332 -6.42 -20.68 4.29
CA ASP A 332 -6.08 -21.90 3.54
C ASP A 332 -4.86 -21.70 2.65
N GLY A 333 -4.78 -20.57 1.95
CA GLY A 333 -3.58 -20.20 1.20
C GLY A 333 -2.34 -20.10 2.09
N ARG A 334 -2.49 -19.59 3.32
CA ARG A 334 -1.38 -19.54 4.29
C ARG A 334 -1.01 -20.91 4.86
N LEU A 335 -1.98 -21.78 5.11
CA LEU A 335 -1.74 -23.17 5.52
C LEU A 335 -0.93 -23.92 4.47
N GLN A 336 -1.28 -23.76 3.19
CA GLN A 336 -0.54 -24.33 2.07
C GLN A 336 0.87 -23.76 1.97
N ALA A 337 1.02 -22.44 2.02
CA ALA A 337 2.33 -21.78 1.96
C ALA A 337 3.25 -22.20 3.13
N THR A 338 2.70 -22.31 4.34
CA THR A 338 3.45 -22.75 5.52
C THR A 338 3.83 -24.23 5.44
N SER A 339 2.92 -25.08 4.94
CA SER A 339 3.18 -26.49 4.68
C SER A 339 4.29 -26.69 3.66
N PHE A 340 4.24 -25.93 2.57
CA PHE A 340 5.30 -25.91 1.55
C PHE A 340 6.62 -25.45 2.15
N ARG A 341 6.62 -24.39 2.96
CA ARG A 341 7.82 -23.87 3.61
C ARG A 341 8.46 -24.89 4.55
N LEU A 342 7.66 -25.56 5.39
CA LEU A 342 8.14 -26.59 6.30
C LEU A 342 8.84 -27.72 5.53
N ARG A 343 8.23 -28.22 4.46
CA ARG A 343 8.84 -29.23 3.57
C ARG A 343 10.15 -28.75 2.94
N ALA A 344 10.15 -27.52 2.41
CA ALA A 344 11.33 -26.94 1.77
C ALA A 344 12.51 -26.78 2.75
N GLU A 345 12.23 -26.40 3.99
CA GLU A 345 13.26 -26.24 5.03
C GLU A 345 13.83 -27.59 5.48
N VAL A 346 13.02 -28.64 5.53
CA VAL A 346 13.53 -30.00 5.80
C VAL A 346 14.48 -30.46 4.68
N ARG A 347 14.17 -30.16 3.41
CA ARG A 347 15.04 -30.47 2.26
C ARG A 347 16.33 -29.63 2.22
N ARG A 348 16.31 -28.40 2.74
CA ARG A 348 17.46 -27.49 2.68
C ARG A 348 18.69 -27.95 3.45
N PHE A 349 18.55 -28.92 4.37
CA PHE A 349 19.65 -29.44 5.20
C PHE A 349 20.91 -29.83 4.42
N HIS A 350 20.77 -30.32 3.19
CA HIS A 350 21.91 -30.79 2.39
C HIS A 350 22.35 -29.82 1.26
N LEU A 351 21.60 -28.74 0.99
CA LEU A 351 21.86 -27.84 -0.15
C LEU A 351 22.90 -26.75 0.17
N ASP A 352 23.07 -26.40 1.44
CA ASP A 352 24.04 -25.37 1.89
C ASP A 352 25.44 -25.95 2.19
N MET A 353 25.70 -27.17 1.74
CA MET A 353 26.92 -27.93 2.00
C MET A 353 27.90 -27.89 0.82
N PRO A 354 29.22 -27.73 1.03
CA PRO A 354 30.19 -27.76 -0.06
C PRO A 354 30.18 -29.10 -0.79
N LEU A 355 30.30 -29.11 -2.12
CA LEU A 355 30.36 -30.33 -2.93
C LEU A 355 31.65 -31.14 -2.64
N TYR A 356 31.61 -32.05 -1.67
CA TYR A 356 32.65 -33.05 -1.38
C TYR A 356 32.11 -34.48 -1.56
N SER A 357 33.01 -35.43 -1.86
CA SER A 357 32.63 -36.84 -2.10
C SER A 357 31.95 -37.52 -0.91
N GLU A 358 32.29 -37.15 0.32
CA GLU A 358 31.61 -37.66 1.53
C GLU A 358 30.21 -37.05 1.73
N ILE A 359 30.01 -35.81 1.26
CA ILE A 359 28.72 -35.12 1.25
C ILE A 359 27.80 -35.75 0.20
N MET A 360 28.32 -36.16 -0.96
CA MET A 360 27.54 -36.91 -1.97
C MET A 360 26.98 -38.23 -1.42
N LYS A 361 27.75 -38.95 -0.60
CA LYS A 361 27.26 -40.17 0.07
C LYS A 361 26.19 -39.86 1.11
N LEU A 362 26.23 -38.67 1.73
CA LEU A 362 25.24 -38.27 2.74
C LEU A 362 23.94 -37.87 2.04
N MET A 363 24.06 -37.07 0.97
CA MET A 363 22.96 -36.73 0.08
C MET A 363 22.25 -37.97 -0.44
N GLN A 364 22.98 -38.98 -0.92
CA GLN A 364 22.36 -40.21 -1.41
C GLN A 364 21.54 -40.93 -0.32
N SER A 365 22.11 -41.10 0.88
CA SER A 365 21.39 -41.71 2.00
C SER A 365 20.20 -40.86 2.48
N MET A 366 20.29 -39.52 2.38
CA MET A 366 19.18 -38.62 2.65
C MET A 366 18.08 -38.73 1.59
N THR A 367 18.42 -38.84 0.31
CA THR A 367 17.45 -39.07 -0.77
C THR A 367 16.69 -40.37 -0.57
N GLU A 368 17.37 -41.46 -0.19
CA GLU A 368 16.72 -42.74 0.15
C GLU A 368 15.77 -42.64 1.36
N LEU A 369 16.03 -41.69 2.27
CA LEU A 369 15.16 -41.40 3.40
C LEU A 369 13.98 -40.50 2.99
N GLU A 370 14.20 -39.55 2.07
CA GLU A 370 13.15 -38.70 1.49
C GLU A 370 12.13 -39.52 0.71
N GLU A 371 12.56 -40.53 -0.06
CA GLU A 371 11.68 -41.42 -0.82
C GLU A 371 10.69 -42.21 0.06
N LYS A 372 10.93 -42.29 1.38
CA LYS A 372 10.03 -42.95 2.34
C LYS A 372 8.94 -42.03 2.88
N LEU A 373 9.01 -40.74 2.59
CA LEU A 373 8.07 -39.73 3.09
C LEU A 373 7.03 -39.41 2.03
N SER A 374 5.76 -39.76 2.30
CA SER A 374 4.65 -39.47 1.39
C SER A 374 4.43 -37.97 1.18
N CYS A 375 4.74 -37.14 2.17
CA CYS A 375 4.59 -35.67 2.08
C CYS A 375 5.62 -34.99 1.16
N PHE A 376 6.64 -35.72 0.70
CA PHE A 376 7.63 -35.27 -0.27
C PHE A 376 7.34 -35.64 -1.72
N ASP A 377 6.26 -36.38 -1.98
CA ASP A 377 5.79 -36.56 -3.34
C ASP A 377 5.53 -35.18 -3.98
N LEU A 378 6.00 -35.01 -5.23
CA LEU A 378 5.79 -33.79 -6.02
C LEU A 378 4.30 -33.50 -6.24
N CYS A 379 3.44 -34.53 -6.13
CA CYS A 379 1.98 -34.39 -6.23
C CYS A 379 1.30 -34.10 -4.89
N HIS A 380 2.06 -33.91 -3.80
CA HIS A 380 1.50 -33.67 -2.48
C HIS A 380 1.14 -32.18 -2.31
N ASP A 381 -0.01 -31.78 -2.83
CA ASP A 381 -0.52 -30.40 -2.75
C ASP A 381 -1.38 -30.12 -1.50
N SER A 382 -1.52 -31.13 -0.62
CA SER A 382 -2.33 -30.99 0.59
C SER A 382 -1.57 -30.32 1.74
N VAL A 383 -2.32 -29.63 2.60
CA VAL A 383 -1.85 -29.09 3.87
C VAL A 383 -1.38 -30.23 4.76
N LEU A 384 -0.20 -30.08 5.38
CA LEU A 384 0.39 -31.14 6.21
C LEU A 384 -0.52 -31.49 7.40
N ASN A 385 -0.82 -32.78 7.53
CA ASN A 385 -1.51 -33.30 8.70
C ASN A 385 -0.51 -33.60 9.85
N GLU A 386 -1.00 -34.03 11.01
CA GLU A 386 -0.13 -34.30 12.17
C GLU A 386 0.82 -35.48 11.95
N GLU A 387 0.42 -36.47 11.15
CA GLU A 387 1.27 -37.60 10.77
C GLU A 387 2.42 -37.14 9.87
N ASP A 388 2.14 -36.32 8.86
CA ASP A 388 3.17 -35.75 7.98
C ASP A 388 4.19 -34.94 8.79
N ILE A 389 3.72 -34.11 9.72
CA ILE A 389 4.58 -33.31 10.61
C ILE A 389 5.46 -34.24 11.48
N ALA A 390 4.90 -35.31 12.04
CA ALA A 390 5.65 -36.28 12.83
C ALA A 390 6.71 -37.01 11.99
N GLN A 391 6.38 -37.37 10.76
CA GLN A 391 7.31 -37.99 9.81
C GLN A 391 8.47 -37.04 9.46
N LEU A 392 8.18 -35.74 9.22
CA LEU A 392 9.20 -34.72 8.96
C LEU A 392 10.12 -34.50 10.18
N LYS A 393 9.59 -34.51 11.40
CA LYS A 393 10.40 -34.49 12.64
C LYS A 393 11.34 -35.67 12.74
N ALA A 394 10.81 -36.88 12.51
CA ALA A 394 11.59 -38.11 12.58
C ALA A 394 12.71 -38.12 11.53
N TYR A 395 12.40 -37.69 10.30
CA TYR A 395 13.38 -37.50 9.24
C TYR A 395 14.48 -36.53 9.67
N ARG A 396 14.11 -35.37 10.21
CA ARG A 396 15.06 -34.36 10.68
C ARG A 396 15.99 -34.92 11.75
N ALA A 397 15.46 -35.61 12.76
CA ALA A 397 16.26 -36.25 13.80
C ALA A 397 17.24 -37.29 13.23
N HIS A 398 16.78 -38.08 12.26
CA HIS A 398 17.62 -39.06 11.56
C HIS A 398 18.74 -38.39 10.77
N ALA A 399 18.44 -37.33 10.01
CA ALA A 399 19.42 -36.58 9.22
C ALA A 399 20.51 -35.94 10.09
N ILE A 400 20.13 -35.37 11.26
CA ILE A 400 21.08 -34.85 12.25
C ILE A 400 21.98 -35.98 12.78
N HIS A 401 21.40 -37.12 13.15
CA HIS A 401 22.17 -38.23 13.68
C HIS A 401 23.18 -38.79 12.66
N MET A 402 22.75 -38.95 11.40
CA MET A 402 23.62 -39.38 10.30
C MET A 402 24.77 -38.42 10.05
N TRP A 403 24.51 -37.12 10.18
CA TRP A 403 25.54 -36.10 10.09
C TRP A 403 26.56 -36.23 11.22
N GLU A 404 26.08 -36.30 12.46
CA GLU A 404 26.92 -36.37 13.66
C GLU A 404 27.84 -37.59 13.61
N GLN A 405 27.30 -38.77 13.26
CA GLN A 405 28.09 -39.99 13.07
C GLN A 405 29.20 -39.81 12.04
N ARG A 406 28.91 -39.19 10.90
CA ARG A 406 29.92 -38.98 9.85
C ARG A 406 30.96 -37.92 10.21
N ALA A 407 30.58 -36.90 10.98
CA ALA A 407 31.50 -35.90 11.50
C ALA A 407 32.46 -36.48 12.56
N GLU A 408 32.05 -37.53 13.27
CA GLU A 408 32.89 -38.31 14.19
C GLU A 408 33.81 -39.28 13.43
N ASP A 409 33.28 -39.99 12.43
CA ASP A 409 34.01 -41.01 11.66
C ASP A 409 35.05 -40.43 10.69
N GLY A 410 34.71 -39.34 10.01
CA GLY A 410 35.62 -38.63 9.13
C GLY A 410 36.39 -37.59 9.94
N HIS A 411 37.69 -37.44 9.73
CA HIS A 411 38.46 -36.30 10.27
C HIS A 411 38.10 -35.00 9.55
N TRP A 412 36.83 -34.61 9.61
CA TRP A 412 36.30 -33.43 8.94
C TRP A 412 37.00 -32.20 9.51
N PRO A 413 37.55 -31.32 8.65
CA PRO A 413 38.18 -30.10 9.12
C PRO A 413 37.25 -29.31 10.05
N MET A 414 37.80 -28.69 11.08
CA MET A 414 37.06 -27.99 12.15
C MET A 414 36.05 -26.95 11.65
N PHE A 415 36.22 -26.41 10.43
CA PHE A 415 35.30 -25.48 9.78
C PHE A 415 34.05 -26.12 9.16
N MET A 416 33.94 -27.45 9.15
CA MET A 416 32.75 -28.20 8.71
C MET A 416 31.93 -28.79 9.88
N ARG A 417 32.25 -28.41 11.13
CA ARG A 417 31.72 -29.08 12.34
C ARG A 417 30.48 -28.48 13.01
N PRO A 418 30.00 -27.25 12.74
CA PRO A 418 28.60 -27.00 12.96
C PRO A 418 27.86 -27.26 11.64
N PRO A 419 26.71 -27.96 11.65
CA PRO A 419 25.73 -27.80 10.59
C PRO A 419 25.42 -26.31 10.42
N PRO A 420 24.85 -25.86 9.28
CA PRO A 420 24.18 -24.57 9.24
C PRO A 420 23.30 -24.48 10.50
N ASP A 421 23.64 -23.53 11.38
CA ASP A 421 23.19 -23.38 12.76
C ASP A 421 22.02 -24.34 13.14
N GLN A 422 22.33 -25.48 13.81
CA GLN A 422 21.32 -26.46 14.23
C GLN A 422 20.19 -25.80 15.04
N VAL A 423 20.51 -24.71 15.75
CA VAL A 423 19.54 -23.89 16.49
C VAL A 423 18.65 -23.16 15.51
N ALA A 424 19.19 -22.46 14.50
CA ALA A 424 18.39 -21.82 13.46
C ALA A 424 17.52 -22.82 12.70
N TRP A 425 18.07 -23.96 12.25
CA TRP A 425 17.30 -24.94 11.46
C TRP A 425 16.18 -25.59 12.28
N GLY A 426 16.46 -25.94 13.53
CA GLY A 426 15.42 -26.43 14.45
C GLY A 426 14.38 -25.39 14.80
N TRP A 427 14.82 -24.15 14.96
CA TRP A 427 13.94 -23.03 15.20
C TRP A 427 12.98 -22.80 14.03
N VAL A 428 13.44 -22.79 12.78
CA VAL A 428 12.56 -22.62 11.61
C VAL A 428 11.48 -23.71 11.55
N HIS A 429 11.89 -24.96 11.79
CA HIS A 429 10.98 -26.10 11.77
C HIS A 429 9.89 -25.97 12.84
N ASN A 430 10.28 -25.72 14.09
CA ASN A 430 9.37 -25.54 15.21
C ASN A 430 8.44 -24.34 14.99
N PHE A 431 8.99 -23.23 14.50
CA PHE A 431 8.23 -22.03 14.18
C PHE A 431 7.17 -22.28 13.10
N CYS A 432 7.52 -22.95 12.00
CA CYS A 432 6.56 -23.32 10.95
C CYS A 432 5.46 -24.25 11.48
N GLU A 433 5.80 -25.22 12.32
CA GLU A 433 4.80 -26.10 12.95
C GLU A 433 3.82 -25.36 13.85
N ASP A 434 4.33 -24.48 14.70
CA ASP A 434 3.46 -23.75 15.61
C ASP A 434 2.56 -22.80 14.83
N VAL A 435 3.07 -22.14 13.77
CA VAL A 435 2.23 -21.36 12.86
C VAL A 435 1.19 -22.23 12.16
N LEU A 436 1.52 -23.44 11.71
CA LEU A 436 0.53 -24.38 11.14
C LEU A 436 -0.57 -24.72 12.15
N ARG A 437 -0.20 -25.05 13.40
CA ARG A 437 -1.14 -25.38 14.47
C ARG A 437 -2.06 -24.21 14.79
N ASP A 438 -1.49 -23.01 14.91
CA ASP A 438 -2.25 -21.80 15.20
C ASP A 438 -3.19 -21.44 14.04
N LEU A 439 -2.76 -21.60 12.79
CA LEU A 439 -3.61 -21.40 11.61
C LEU A 439 -4.75 -22.42 11.49
N LYS A 440 -4.51 -23.70 11.81
CA LYS A 440 -5.57 -24.73 11.88
C LYS A 440 -6.62 -24.36 12.93
N THR A 441 -6.16 -23.97 14.12
CA THR A 441 -7.03 -23.51 15.22
C THR A 441 -7.83 -22.28 14.81
N LEU A 442 -7.20 -21.31 14.14
CA LEU A 442 -7.83 -20.10 13.63
C LEU A 442 -8.94 -20.44 12.61
N LYS A 443 -8.67 -21.38 11.70
CA LYS A 443 -9.64 -21.84 10.69
C LYS A 443 -10.87 -22.47 11.34
N GLU A 444 -10.66 -23.38 12.30
CA GLU A 444 -11.73 -24.10 13.00
C GLU A 444 -12.58 -23.16 13.86
N THR A 445 -11.94 -22.24 14.61
CA THR A 445 -12.63 -21.42 15.61
C THR A 445 -13.46 -20.29 14.97
N PHE A 446 -13.01 -19.73 13.85
CA PHE A 446 -13.57 -18.47 13.34
C PHE A 446 -14.24 -18.57 11.98
N GLY A 447 -14.20 -19.74 11.34
CA GLY A 447 -14.97 -19.98 10.12
C GLY A 447 -16.49 -19.79 10.27
N GLU A 448 -17.01 -19.76 11.51
CA GLU A 448 -18.44 -19.82 11.81
C GLU A 448 -19.00 -18.62 12.58
N ASN A 449 -18.23 -17.53 12.76
CA ASN A 449 -18.70 -16.33 13.46
C ASN A 449 -19.02 -15.16 12.50
N PRO A 450 -20.15 -15.21 11.77
CA PRO A 450 -20.50 -14.17 10.80
C PRO A 450 -20.73 -12.81 11.48
N GLU A 451 -21.20 -12.76 12.73
CA GLU A 451 -21.47 -11.48 13.38
C GLU A 451 -20.17 -10.72 13.69
N ALA A 452 -19.10 -11.41 14.11
CA ALA A 452 -17.80 -10.78 14.35
C ALA A 452 -17.24 -10.13 13.07
N PHE A 453 -17.31 -10.82 11.92
CA PHE A 453 -16.88 -10.25 10.65
C PHE A 453 -17.77 -9.09 10.18
N ALA A 454 -19.08 -9.19 10.38
CA ALA A 454 -20.00 -8.12 10.03
C ALA A 454 -19.77 -6.87 10.89
N ALA A 455 -19.57 -7.04 12.19
CA ALA A 455 -19.23 -5.96 13.12
C ALA A 455 -17.90 -5.30 12.72
N TRP A 456 -16.85 -6.09 12.54
CA TRP A 456 -15.54 -5.61 12.09
C TRP A 456 -15.65 -4.76 10.81
N ALA A 457 -16.38 -5.25 9.80
CA ALA A 457 -16.48 -4.55 8.53
C ALA A 457 -17.29 -3.25 8.62
N LEU A 458 -18.37 -3.25 9.41
CA LEU A 458 -19.30 -2.12 9.47
C LEU A 458 -18.79 -1.01 10.39
N ASP A 459 -18.18 -1.35 11.53
CA ASP A 459 -17.57 -0.37 12.44
C ASP A 459 -16.44 0.39 11.72
N ARG A 460 -15.67 -0.30 10.88
CA ARG A 460 -14.65 0.30 10.02
C ARG A 460 -15.23 1.15 8.90
N ASP A 461 -16.31 0.70 8.27
CA ASP A 461 -16.94 1.45 7.18
C ASP A 461 -17.48 2.82 7.64
N GLU A 462 -17.78 2.96 8.93
CA GLU A 462 -18.14 4.22 9.58
C GLU A 462 -16.89 5.03 10.00
N ALA A 463 -15.85 4.38 10.55
CA ALA A 463 -14.60 5.03 10.97
C ALA A 463 -13.64 5.42 9.83
N THR A 464 -13.74 4.80 8.64
CA THR A 464 -12.81 5.01 7.51
C THR A 464 -12.88 6.41 6.89
N TRP A 465 -13.88 7.23 7.25
CA TRP A 465 -13.94 8.64 6.86
C TRP A 465 -13.28 9.58 7.87
N ASP A 466 -13.10 9.17 9.11
CA ASP A 466 -12.47 9.96 10.16
C ASP A 466 -11.18 9.30 10.61
N CYS A 467 -10.09 9.58 9.89
CA CYS A 467 -8.68 9.56 10.32
C CYS A 467 -8.06 8.37 11.10
N GLU A 468 -8.79 7.32 11.50
CA GLU A 468 -8.31 6.44 12.58
C GLU A 468 -7.80 5.07 12.15
N VAL A 469 -8.11 4.61 10.93
CA VAL A 469 -7.80 3.24 10.59
C VAL A 469 -6.45 3.09 9.87
N GLU A 470 -5.40 3.57 10.53
CA GLU A 470 -4.01 3.19 10.27
C GLU A 470 -3.60 1.92 11.05
N GLY A 471 -4.52 0.94 11.10
CA GLY A 471 -4.33 -0.33 11.82
C GLY A 471 -3.24 -1.24 11.27
N ALA A 472 -2.55 -0.87 10.19
CA ALA A 472 -1.44 -1.65 9.65
C ALA A 472 -0.10 -1.32 10.33
N LEU A 473 -0.01 -0.19 11.06
CA LEU A 473 1.20 0.24 11.78
C LEU A 473 1.02 0.30 13.32
N THR A 474 -0.15 -0.08 13.84
CA THR A 474 -0.45 -0.09 15.29
C THR A 474 -0.24 -1.45 15.97
N ARG A 475 0.26 -2.48 15.27
CA ARG A 475 1.22 -3.36 15.96
C ARG A 475 2.44 -2.48 16.20
N GLU A 476 2.40 -1.68 17.26
CA GLU A 476 3.60 -1.09 17.81
C GLU A 476 4.62 -2.23 17.85
N LEU A 477 5.75 -2.04 17.17
CA LEU A 477 6.94 -2.82 17.41
C LEU A 477 7.40 -2.45 18.82
N GLY A 478 6.62 -2.84 19.82
CA GLY A 478 7.15 -3.00 21.15
C GLY A 478 8.28 -4.04 21.06
N PRO A 479 9.22 -4.02 22.02
CA PRO A 479 10.16 -5.12 22.26
C PRO A 479 9.47 -6.50 22.26
N ASP A 480 8.15 -6.52 22.46
CA ASP A 480 7.25 -7.66 22.46
C ASP A 480 7.11 -8.43 21.14
N VAL A 481 7.41 -7.91 19.94
CA VAL A 481 7.43 -8.80 18.76
C VAL A 481 8.66 -9.72 18.80
N PHE A 482 9.76 -9.22 19.35
CA PHE A 482 10.97 -10.01 19.62
C PHE A 482 10.79 -10.89 20.87
N SER A 483 10.04 -10.45 21.89
CA SER A 483 9.63 -11.31 23.02
C SER A 483 8.61 -12.39 22.60
N LYS A 484 7.72 -12.11 21.65
CA LYS A 484 6.75 -13.09 21.14
C LYS A 484 7.38 -14.07 20.17
N ALA A 485 8.40 -13.67 19.41
CA ALA A 485 9.29 -14.61 18.74
C ALA A 485 10.00 -15.50 19.78
N SER A 486 10.34 -14.96 20.96
CA SER A 486 10.95 -15.75 22.05
C SER A 486 10.05 -16.84 22.64
N LYS A 487 8.71 -16.74 22.53
CA LYS A 487 7.79 -17.86 22.82
C LYS A 487 8.07 -19.09 21.93
N TYR A 488 8.63 -18.86 20.76
CA TYR A 488 9.05 -19.89 19.80
C TYR A 488 10.57 -20.14 19.85
N MET A 489 11.31 -19.52 20.78
CA MET A 489 12.76 -19.70 20.96
C MET A 489 13.13 -20.55 22.20
N ASP A 490 12.17 -20.88 23.07
CA ASP A 490 12.37 -21.73 24.27
C ASP A 490 12.11 -23.23 24.00
#